data_AF-A0A2E4DE29-F1
#
_entry.id   AF-A0A2E4DE29-F1
#
_cell.length_a   1.000
_cell.length_b   1.000
_cell.length_c   1.000
_cell.angle_alpha   90.00
_cell.angle_beta   90.00
_cell.angle_gamma   90.00
#
_symmetry.space_group_name_H-M   'P 1'
#
loop_
_entity.id
_entity.type
_entity.pdbx_description
1 polymer ?
#
loop_
_entity_poly.entity_id
_entity_poly.type
_entity_poly.pdbx_seq_one_letter_code
_entity_poly.pdbx_strand_id
1 'polypeptide(L)' 'MSEVYFLIRYTPFWAVPVLMIAGEFTYKMWLRKKKKATLFCGILSIICLLSNIFYVYAGGPEKSVSLVKDMVWFYTR' A
#
# COMPACT_ATOMS: atom_id res chain seq x y z
N MET A 1 18.92 1.76 -2.24
CA MET A 1 18.40 0.59 -1.47
C MET A 1 17.77 1.06 -0.15
N SER A 2 18.21 2.19 0.42
CA SER A 2 17.62 2.86 1.60
C SER A 2 16.17 3.30 1.42
N GLU A 3 15.79 3.71 0.22
CA GLU A 3 14.51 4.38 -0.09
C GLU A 3 13.35 3.39 -0.06
N VAL A 4 13.54 2.21 -0.64
CA VAL A 4 12.54 1.13 -0.65
C VAL A 4 12.32 0.60 0.77
N TYR A 5 13.40 0.44 1.55
CA TYR A 5 13.28 0.05 2.96
C TYR A 5 12.60 1.12 3.80
N PHE A 6 12.84 2.41 3.52
CA PHE A 6 12.11 3.51 4.14
C PHE A 6 10.61 3.41 3.84
N LEU A 7 10.23 3.25 2.56
CA LEU A 7 8.84 3.10 2.15
C LEU A 7 8.14 1.93 2.85
N ILE A 8 8.80 0.79 2.99
CA ILE A 8 8.26 -0.40 3.69
C ILE A 8 8.16 -0.14 5.20
N ARG A 9 9.20 0.43 5.80
CA ARG A 9 9.24 0.72 7.24
C ARG A 9 8.16 1.71 7.66
N TYR A 10 7.88 2.68 6.80
CA TYR A 10 6.87 3.71 7.02
C TYR A 10 5.61 3.47 6.18
N THR A 11 5.27 2.21 5.90
CA THR A 11 4.03 1.85 5.17
C THR A 11 2.78 2.56 5.70
N PRO A 12 2.46 2.54 7.00
CA PRO A 12 1.23 3.17 7.49
C PRO A 12 1.22 4.70 7.29
N PHE A 13 2.40 5.34 7.26
CA PHE A 13 2.50 6.79 7.09
C PHE A 13 1.96 7.26 5.74
N TRP A 14 2.22 6.52 4.66
CA TRP A 14 1.71 6.89 3.33
C TRP A 14 0.47 6.10 2.93
N ALA A 15 0.34 4.83 3.32
CA ALA A 15 -0.76 3.98 2.91
C ALA A 15 -2.09 4.38 3.57
N VAL A 16 -2.11 4.77 4.86
CA VAL A 16 -3.34 5.18 5.54
C VAL A 16 -3.94 6.46 4.94
N PRO A 17 -3.19 7.57 4.78
CA PRO A 17 -3.75 8.78 4.18
C PRO A 17 -4.22 8.55 2.73
N VAL A 18 -3.43 7.82 1.92
CA VAL A 18 -3.81 7.52 0.53
C VAL A 18 -5.06 6.66 0.48
N LEU A 19 -5.21 5.67 1.36
CA LEU A 19 -6.42 4.84 1.45
C LEU A 19 -7.66 5.68 1.74
N MET A 20 -7.58 6.62 2.70
CA MET A 20 -8.71 7.49 3.06
C MET A 20 -9.12 8.38 1.88
N ILE A 21 -8.14 9.05 1.27
CA ILE A 21 -8.37 9.95 0.15
C ILE A 21 -8.89 9.18 -1.07
N ALA A 22 -8.17 8.13 -1.50
CA ALA A 22 -8.55 7.34 -2.66
C ALA A 22 -9.89 6.61 -2.46
N GLY A 23 -10.21 6.16 -1.24
CA GLY A 23 -11.50 5.59 -0.88
C GLY A 23 -12.65 6.56 -1.10
N GLU A 24 -12.53 7.78 -0.57
CA GLU A 24 -13.53 8.83 -0.79
C GLU A 24 -13.70 9.19 -2.28
N PHE A 25 -12.60 9.35 -3.01
CA PHE A 25 -12.65 9.67 -4.42
C PHE A 25 -13.25 8.52 -5.24
N THR A 26 -12.97 7.27 -4.89
CA THR A 26 -13.58 6.10 -5.52
C THR A 26 -15.09 6.17 -5.40
N TYR A 27 -15.61 6.42 -4.20
CA TYR A 27 -17.05 6.56 -3.95
C TYR A 27 -17.67 7.72 -4.73
N LYS A 28 -17.08 8.92 -4.66
CA LYS A 28 -17.57 10.11 -5.37
C LYS A 28 -17.57 9.92 -6.90
N MET A 29 -16.52 9.30 -7.46
CA MET A 29 -16.41 9.06 -8.90
C MET A 29 -17.35 7.95 -9.38
N TRP A 30 -17.58 6.94 -8.53
CA TRP A 30 -18.54 5.88 -8.79
C TRP A 30 -19.97 6.43 -8.90
N LEU A 31 -20.38 7.30 -7.96
CA LEU A 31 -21.67 8.01 -8.02
C LEU A 31 -21.83 8.84 -9.30
N ARG A 32 -20.74 9.46 -9.78
CA ARG A 32 -20.72 10.24 -11.03
C ARG A 32 -20.62 9.39 -12.30
N LYS A 33 -20.67 8.06 -12.19
CA LYS A 33 -20.50 7.08 -13.29
C LYS A 33 -19.19 7.27 -14.08
N LYS A 34 -18.15 7.87 -13.48
CA LYS A 34 -16.83 8.08 -14.12
C LYS A 34 -15.95 6.84 -13.97
N LYS A 35 -16.31 5.76 -14.70
CA LYS A 35 -15.72 4.41 -14.57
C LYS A 35 -14.20 4.37 -14.53
N LYS A 36 -13.50 5.12 -15.40
CA LYS A 36 -12.03 5.15 -15.45
C LYS A 36 -11.41 5.73 -14.17
N ALA A 37 -11.98 6.82 -13.65
CA ALA A 37 -11.49 7.46 -12.43
C ALA A 37 -11.81 6.62 -11.19
N THR A 38 -12.99 5.98 -11.15
CA THR A 38 -13.35 5.01 -10.11
C THR A 38 -12.38 3.84 -10.08
N LEU A 39 -12.04 3.27 -11.24
CA LEU A 39 -11.10 2.16 -11.32
C LEU A 39 -9.71 2.56 -10.82
N PHE A 40 -9.19 3.70 -11.26
CA PHE A 40 -7.90 4.21 -10.82
C PHE A 40 -7.83 4.40 -9.30
N CYS A 41 -8.81 5.13 -8.73
CA CYS A 41 -8.84 5.37 -7.28
C CYS A 41 -9.08 4.07 -6.51
N GLY A 42 -9.91 3.17 -7.05
CA GLY A 42 -10.22 1.88 -6.41
C GLY A 42 -9.00 0.95 -6.35
N ILE A 43 -8.24 0.85 -7.44
CA ILE A 43 -6.97 0.08 -7.44
C ILE A 43 -5.99 0.67 -6.43
N LEU A 44 -5.86 2.00 -6.39
CA LEU A 44 -4.97 2.68 -5.44
C LEU A 44 -5.35 2.40 -3.98
N SER A 45 -6.65 2.45 -3.66
CA SER A 45 -7.17 2.07 -2.34
C SER A 45 -6.87 0.62 -1.99
N ILE A 46 -7.07 -0.32 -2.93
CA ILE A 46 -6.79 -1.74 -2.71
C ILE A 46 -5.30 -1.96 -2.42
N ILE A 47 -4.41 -1.34 -3.18
CA ILE A 47 -2.96 -1.43 -2.94
C ILE A 47 -2.62 -0.94 -1.53
N CYS A 48 -3.14 0.22 -1.13
CA CYS A 48 -2.87 0.78 0.20
C CYS A 48 -3.44 -0.09 1.34
N LEU A 49 -4.60 -0.70 1.12
CA LEU A 49 -5.19 -1.64 2.06
C LEU A 49 -4.34 -2.90 2.22
N LEU A 50 -3.88 -3.49 1.11
CA LEU A 50 -2.99 -4.65 1.13
C LEU A 50 -1.65 -4.34 1.80
N SER A 51 -1.06 -3.17 1.52
CA SER A 51 0.17 -2.74 2.17
C SER A 51 0.00 -2.57 3.69
N ASN A 52 -1.13 -2.01 4.14
CA ASN A 52 -1.43 -1.91 5.58
C ASN A 52 -1.64 -3.28 6.22
N ILE A 53 -2.37 -4.20 5.58
CA ILE A 53 -2.56 -5.57 6.07
C ILE A 53 -1.21 -6.27 6.20
N PHE A 54 -0.36 -6.18 5.17
CA PHE A 54 0.99 -6.74 5.20
C PHE A 54 1.82 -6.17 6.36
N TYR A 55 1.78 -4.85 6.57
CA TYR A 55 2.52 -4.20 7.64
C TYR A 55 2.06 -4.65 9.03
N VAL A 56 0.75 -4.77 9.25
CA VAL A 56 0.18 -5.28 10.50
C VAL A 56 0.57 -6.75 10.71
N TYR A 57 0.47 -7.57 9.66
CA TYR A 57 0.84 -8.98 9.71
C TYR A 57 2.34 -9.20 10.00
N ALA A 58 3.21 -8.36 9.42
CA ALA A 58 4.64 -8.41 9.66
C ALA A 58 5.03 -8.03 11.11
N GLY A 59 4.12 -7.42 11.88
CA GLY A 59 4.35 -7.14 13.30
C GLY A 59 5.27 -5.95 13.55
N GLY A 60 5.32 -4.99 12.62
CA GLY A 60 5.98 -3.69 12.82
C GLY A 60 7.13 -3.39 11.85
N PRO A 61 7.79 -2.23 12.06
CA PRO A 61 8.64 -1.60 11.05
C PRO A 61 9.91 -2.39 10.73
N GLU A 62 10.54 -3.02 11.72
CA GLU A 62 11.81 -3.75 11.52
C GLU A 62 11.62 -5.12 10.89
N LYS A 63 10.59 -5.85 11.34
CA LYS A 63 10.22 -7.17 10.80
C LYS A 63 9.69 -7.08 9.37
N SER A 64 8.94 -6.02 9.04
CA SER A 64 8.48 -5.75 7.68
C SER A 64 9.64 -5.64 6.69
N VAL A 65 10.69 -4.94 7.08
CA VAL A 65 11.90 -4.78 6.24
C VAL A 65 12.69 -6.09 6.14
N SER A 66 12.81 -6.85 7.23
CA SER A 66 13.49 -8.16 7.22
C SER A 66 12.80 -9.14 6.28
N LEU A 67 11.48 -9.28 6.35
CA LEU A 67 10.71 -10.19 5.49
C LEU A 67 10.89 -9.87 4.00
N VAL A 68 10.89 -8.57 3.66
CA VAL A 68 11.13 -8.17 2.26
C VAL A 68 12.57 -8.41 1.85
N LYS A 69 13.55 -8.20 2.72
CA LYS A 69 14.96 -8.55 2.44
C LYS A 69 15.12 -10.04 2.18
N ASP A 70 14.52 -10.88 3.01
CA ASP A 70 14.60 -12.35 2.89
C ASP A 70 13.93 -12.83 1.59
N MET A 71 12.78 -12.24 1.23
CA MET A 71 12.09 -12.52 -0.04
C MET A 71 12.91 -12.10 -1.26
N VAL A 72 13.51 -10.91 -1.24
CA VAL A 72 14.35 -10.41 -2.34
C VAL A 72 15.61 -11.27 -2.49
N TRP A 73 16.23 -11.66 -1.37
CA TRP A 73 17.41 -12.53 -1.37
C TRP A 73 17.10 -13.91 -1.95
N PHE A 74 15.95 -14.50 -1.61
CA PHE A 74 15.50 -15.77 -2.19
C PHE A 74 15.35 -15.72 -3.71
N TYR A 75 14.89 -14.60 -4.26
CA TYR A 75 14.66 -14.44 -5.71
C TYR A 75 15.91 -14.05 -6.50
N THR A 76 16.95 -13.54 -5.83
CA THR A 76 18.21 -13.08 -6.47
C THR A 76 19.24 -14.22 -6.58
N ARG A 77 19.00 -15.36 -5.92
CA ARG A 77 19.82 -16.57 -5.99
C ARG A 77 19.38 -17.47 -7.14
#